data_AF-A0A2P2I5I1-F1
#
_entry.id   AF-A0A2P2I5I1-F1
#
_cell.length_a   1.000
_cell.length_b   1.000
_cell.length_c   1.000
_cell.angle_alpha   90.00
_cell.angle_beta   90.00
_cell.angle_gamma   90.00
#
_symmetry.space_group_name_H-M   'P 1'
#
loop_
_entity.id
_entity.type
_entity.pdbx_description
1 polymer ?
#
loop_
_entity_poly.entity_id
_entity_poly.type
_entity_poly.pdbx_seq_one_letter_code
_entity_poly.pdbx_strand_id
1 'polypeptide(L)'
;VFLISELAGERRFASIVAKRLESMGALTHGDRRTADTRDLSSFNIDNQYGRDALIQTMNTIMGREVPDPRLLPTYSGNFFDDVKPALVGCGLASRNSRDQFVLEKDATNITKFLNRILGMPVSLQNSLFEYFTNILSSITAQAKRAGKYDKGILDLCVGADGCESTEIHRWSIQHSSGKTPIGLLRLKVERGLGWQQAIEKSEMLSGINGNGGFFLSKRIRSSRHSSMLAVLDPSAINTKRPKPDKLYNIFKPNLGLVSKQERYSDIKKHWDSTSSEDVKDHWELQYKEFETTCSHKYWQGRCEKIVKGQKCEYGLRHRTYHVLCGSILNLVGKIEDILSNDNSNAGVHRIQMVRFKTNDKLKKFVGLLIPNNMVKKVYDMLNVDCKTDTADASMPEFFNPSAADHDEEDDDIIMIP
;
A
#
# COMPACT_ATOMS: atom_id res chain seq x y z
N VAL A 1 -23.77 13.40 3.11
CA VAL A 1 -23.06 13.71 4.37
C VAL A 1 -23.11 12.47 5.26
N PHE A 2 -21.98 11.77 5.41
CA PHE A 2 -21.85 10.66 6.37
C PHE A 2 -21.35 11.24 7.69
N LEU A 3 -22.23 11.34 8.69
CA LEU A 3 -21.85 11.62 10.07
C LEU A 3 -21.27 10.33 10.67
N ILE A 4 -19.99 10.34 11.03
CA ILE A 4 -19.32 9.19 11.66
C ILE A 4 -18.91 9.63 13.06
N SER A 5 -19.50 9.00 14.08
CA SER A 5 -19.22 9.24 15.49
C SER A 5 -17.89 8.60 15.91
N GLU A 6 -17.33 9.03 17.04
CA GLU A 6 -16.09 8.50 17.64
C GLU A 6 -16.27 7.11 18.26
N LEU A 7 -16.68 6.13 17.45
CA LEU A 7 -16.83 4.74 17.85
C LEU A 7 -15.96 3.89 16.92
N ALA A 8 -15.04 3.10 17.48
CA ALA A 8 -14.13 2.26 16.69
C ALA A 8 -14.88 1.27 15.78
N GLY A 9 -16.10 0.89 16.18
CA GLY A 9 -17.04 0.10 15.38
C GLY A 9 -17.56 0.78 14.12
N GLU A 10 -17.84 2.09 14.16
CA GLU A 10 -18.44 2.83 13.03
C GLU A 10 -17.43 3.19 11.94
N ARG A 11 -16.16 3.43 12.29
CA ARG A 11 -15.09 3.65 11.28
C ARG A 11 -14.88 2.45 10.37
N ARG A 12 -15.11 1.25 10.90
CA ARG A 12 -15.08 0.00 10.12
C ARG A 12 -16.40 -0.24 9.38
N PHE A 13 -17.53 0.14 9.97
CA PHE A 13 -18.84 0.11 9.31
C PHE A 13 -18.86 0.99 8.05
N ALA A 14 -18.27 2.18 8.10
CA ALA A 14 -18.07 3.04 6.93
C ALA A 14 -17.19 2.38 5.86
N SER A 15 -16.15 1.62 6.23
CA SER A 15 -15.29 0.90 5.27
C SER A 15 -15.96 -0.32 4.64
N ILE A 16 -16.83 -1.02 5.37
CA ILE A 16 -17.59 -2.19 4.88
C ILE A 16 -18.76 -1.73 4.01
N VAL A 17 -19.46 -0.66 4.40
CA VAL A 17 -20.53 -0.03 3.61
C VAL A 17 -19.96 0.59 2.33
N ALA A 18 -18.78 1.23 2.39
CA ALA A 18 -18.07 1.71 1.19
C ALA A 18 -17.71 0.55 0.24
N LYS A 19 -17.15 -0.54 0.76
CA LYS A 19 -16.80 -1.74 -0.03
C LYS A 19 -18.03 -2.42 -0.66
N ARG A 20 -19.19 -2.38 0.02
CA ARG A 20 -20.46 -2.94 -0.47
C ARG A 20 -21.15 -2.05 -1.51
N LEU A 21 -21.07 -0.73 -1.37
CA LEU A 21 -21.55 0.25 -2.36
C LEU A 21 -20.68 0.25 -3.64
N GLU A 22 -19.38 0.03 -3.49
CA GLU A 22 -18.41 -0.12 -4.59
C GLU A 22 -18.61 -1.45 -5.35
N SER A 23 -18.94 -2.53 -4.63
CA SER A 23 -19.27 -3.85 -5.22
C SER A 23 -20.66 -3.93 -5.86
N MET A 24 -21.62 -3.09 -5.47
CA MET A 24 -23.00 -3.12 -5.97
C MET A 24 -23.26 -2.17 -7.16
N GLY A 25 -22.23 -1.46 -7.65
CA GLY A 25 -22.38 -0.53 -8.78
C GLY A 25 -23.14 0.75 -8.47
N ALA A 26 -23.50 1.00 -7.19
CA ALA A 26 -24.14 2.24 -6.76
C ALA A 26 -23.19 3.46 -6.77
N LEU A 27 -21.88 3.20 -6.91
CA LEU A 27 -20.84 4.22 -7.04
C LEU A 27 -20.32 4.38 -8.50
N THR A 28 -21.13 3.98 -9.48
CA THR A 28 -20.92 4.22 -10.91
C THR A 28 -22.28 4.63 -11.48
N HIS A 29 -22.64 5.90 -11.63
CA HIS A 29 -22.09 6.87 -12.57
C HIS A 29 -22.64 8.25 -12.15
N GLY A 30 -21.80 9.22 -11.80
CA GLY A 30 -22.30 10.59 -11.61
C GLY A 30 -21.41 11.56 -10.86
N ASP A 31 -20.59 11.10 -9.90
CA ASP A 31 -19.74 12.01 -9.15
C ASP A 31 -18.29 11.55 -9.10
N ARG A 32 -17.47 12.25 -9.89
CA ARG A 32 -16.06 11.94 -10.19
C ARG A 32 -15.12 12.55 -9.14
N ARG A 33 -15.64 12.95 -7.97
CA ARG A 33 -14.94 13.78 -6.97
C ARG A 33 -14.43 13.06 -5.71
N THR A 34 -14.27 11.75 -5.74
CA THR A 34 -13.63 11.05 -4.59
C THR A 34 -12.84 9.83 -5.05
N ALA A 35 -11.78 10.07 -5.82
CA ALA A 35 -10.82 9.06 -6.24
C ALA A 35 -9.45 9.31 -5.60
N ASP A 36 -9.41 9.59 -4.30
CA ASP A 36 -8.24 9.31 -3.47
C ASP A 36 -8.44 7.91 -2.89
N THR A 37 -8.22 6.92 -3.73
CA THR A 37 -8.19 5.51 -3.37
C THR A 37 -7.10 5.30 -2.33
N ARG A 38 -7.54 5.39 -1.07
CA ARG A 38 -6.84 4.93 0.11
C ARG A 38 -6.14 3.61 -0.23
N ASP A 39 -4.89 3.51 0.20
CA ASP A 39 -4.14 2.26 0.24
C ASP A 39 -4.81 1.32 1.26
N LEU A 40 -5.94 0.73 0.84
CA LEU A 40 -6.80 -0.16 1.62
C LEU A 40 -6.14 -1.53 1.85
N SER A 41 -4.94 -1.76 1.29
CA SER A 41 -4.13 -2.95 1.53
C SER A 41 -3.82 -3.14 3.02
N SER A 42 -3.61 -2.04 3.75
CA SER A 42 -3.37 -2.00 5.19
C SER A 42 -4.58 -2.37 6.06
N PHE A 43 -5.79 -2.34 5.47
CA PHE A 43 -7.06 -2.66 6.14
C PHE A 43 -7.72 -3.95 5.63
N ASN A 44 -7.04 -4.71 4.77
CA ASN A 44 -7.52 -6.01 4.31
C ASN A 44 -7.33 -7.08 5.40
N ILE A 45 -8.15 -6.99 6.45
CA ILE A 45 -8.16 -7.92 7.59
C ILE A 45 -8.74 -9.29 7.17
N ASP A 46 -9.43 -9.37 6.03
CA ASP A 46 -9.95 -10.61 5.46
C ASP A 46 -8.85 -11.39 4.72
N ASN A 47 -7.81 -11.74 5.45
CA ASN A 47 -6.67 -12.53 4.98
C ASN A 47 -6.37 -13.66 5.99
N GLN A 48 -5.41 -14.53 5.69
CA GLN A 48 -5.04 -15.62 6.59
C GLN A 48 -4.60 -15.09 7.98
N TYR A 49 -3.86 -13.99 8.03
CA TYR A 49 -3.39 -13.38 9.29
C TYR A 49 -4.53 -12.87 10.17
N GLY A 50 -5.58 -12.28 9.57
CA GLY A 50 -6.77 -11.85 10.30
C GLY A 50 -7.56 -13.03 10.88
N ARG A 51 -7.61 -14.16 10.16
CA ARG A 51 -8.27 -15.38 10.64
C ARG A 51 -7.48 -16.00 11.78
N ASP A 52 -6.16 -16.11 11.63
CA ASP A 52 -5.27 -16.63 12.66
C ASP A 52 -5.32 -15.75 13.93
N ALA A 53 -5.30 -14.42 13.76
CA ALA A 53 -5.43 -13.47 14.86
C ALA A 53 -6.78 -13.61 15.59
N LEU A 54 -7.88 -13.83 14.85
CA LEU A 54 -9.20 -14.01 15.44
C LEU A 54 -9.31 -15.33 16.19
N ILE A 55 -8.77 -16.42 15.64
CA ILE A 55 -8.69 -17.72 16.31
C ILE A 55 -7.90 -17.59 17.61
N GLN A 56 -6.72 -16.97 17.57
CA GLN A 56 -5.88 -16.75 18.75
C GLN A 56 -6.60 -15.87 19.79
N THR A 57 -7.25 -14.80 19.35
CA THR A 57 -8.05 -13.92 20.22
C THR A 57 -9.13 -14.72 20.95
N MET A 58 -9.90 -15.52 20.21
CA MET A 58 -11.01 -16.31 20.76
C MET A 58 -10.51 -17.44 21.68
N ASN A 59 -9.44 -18.13 21.32
CA ASN A 59 -8.83 -19.16 22.16
C ASN A 59 -8.31 -18.60 23.48
N THR A 60 -7.66 -17.43 23.43
CA THR A 60 -7.16 -16.76 24.63
C THR A 60 -8.29 -16.31 25.54
N ILE A 61 -9.37 -15.76 24.97
CA ILE A 61 -10.57 -15.38 25.73
C ILE A 61 -11.26 -16.59 26.39
N MET A 62 -11.29 -17.74 25.71
CA MET A 62 -11.82 -18.99 26.25
C MET A 62 -10.88 -19.69 27.24
N GLY A 63 -9.69 -19.13 27.53
CA GLY A 63 -8.72 -19.70 28.45
C GLY A 63 -7.98 -20.93 27.92
N ARG A 64 -7.96 -21.14 26.59
CA ARG A 64 -7.23 -22.23 25.93
C ARG A 64 -5.76 -21.90 25.67
N GLU A 65 -5.45 -20.61 25.61
CA GLU A 65 -4.10 -20.07 25.41
C GLU A 65 -3.78 -19.04 26.49
N VAL A 66 -2.50 -18.93 26.86
CA VAL A 66 -2.05 -17.96 27.86
C VAL A 66 -1.95 -16.58 27.20
N PRO A 67 -2.61 -15.54 27.74
CA PRO A 67 -2.54 -14.20 27.18
C PRO A 67 -1.13 -13.60 27.31
N ASP A 68 -0.59 -13.07 26.21
CA ASP A 68 0.63 -12.28 26.25
C ASP A 68 0.35 -10.94 26.98
N PRO A 69 1.01 -10.67 28.12
CA PRO A 69 0.79 -9.43 28.89
C PRO A 69 1.04 -8.16 28.08
N ARG A 70 1.84 -8.23 27.00
CA ARG A 70 2.18 -7.08 26.15
C ARG A 70 1.08 -6.71 25.15
N LEU A 71 0.10 -7.59 24.96
CA LEU A 71 -0.96 -7.42 23.96
C LEU A 71 -2.30 -7.04 24.59
N LEU A 72 -2.40 -7.01 25.92
CA LEU A 72 -3.63 -6.72 26.66
C LEU A 72 -4.21 -5.35 26.29
N PRO A 73 -5.55 -5.24 26.17
CA PRO A 73 -6.20 -3.99 25.82
C PRO A 73 -6.29 -3.07 27.03
N THR A 74 -6.55 -1.79 26.78
CA THR A 74 -6.86 -0.85 27.86
C THR A 74 -8.31 -1.04 28.28
N TYR A 75 -8.55 -1.56 29.49
CA TYR A 75 -9.88 -1.78 30.04
C TYR A 75 -9.89 -1.60 31.55
N SER A 76 -10.91 -0.91 32.08
CA SER A 76 -11.01 -0.58 33.51
C SER A 76 -11.49 -1.74 34.39
N GLY A 77 -12.07 -2.78 33.79
CA GLY A 77 -12.59 -3.96 34.47
C GLY A 77 -11.76 -5.22 34.21
N ASN A 78 -12.35 -6.39 34.49
CA ASN A 78 -11.71 -7.66 34.17
C ASN A 78 -12.11 -8.10 32.76
N PHE A 79 -11.28 -7.70 31.79
CA PHE A 79 -11.56 -7.88 30.36
C PHE A 79 -12.00 -9.31 30.00
N PHE A 80 -11.31 -10.33 30.50
CA PHE A 80 -11.60 -11.72 30.13
C PHE A 80 -12.91 -12.24 30.71
N ASP A 81 -13.31 -11.74 31.88
CA ASP A 81 -14.56 -12.17 32.51
C ASP A 81 -15.77 -11.38 32.00
N ASP A 82 -15.56 -10.11 31.63
CA ASP A 82 -16.61 -9.25 31.07
C ASP A 82 -16.89 -9.57 29.60
N VAL A 83 -15.89 -10.02 28.83
CA VAL A 83 -16.04 -10.30 27.39
C VAL A 83 -16.77 -11.61 27.10
N LYS A 84 -16.60 -12.65 27.93
CA LYS A 84 -17.24 -13.97 27.77
C LYS A 84 -18.78 -13.89 27.72
N PRO A 85 -19.48 -13.26 28.69
CA PRO A 85 -20.94 -13.15 28.64
C PRO A 85 -21.40 -12.25 27.49
N ALA A 86 -20.63 -11.23 27.12
CA ALA A 86 -20.95 -10.38 25.98
C ALA A 86 -20.82 -11.12 24.64
N LEU A 87 -19.85 -12.02 24.48
CA LEU A 87 -19.76 -12.90 23.32
C LEU A 87 -20.97 -13.85 23.21
N VAL A 88 -21.52 -14.29 24.35
CA VAL A 88 -22.78 -15.05 24.38
C VAL A 88 -23.96 -14.19 23.93
N GLY A 89 -24.06 -12.97 24.47
CA GLY A 89 -25.10 -12.01 24.06
C GLY A 89 -25.06 -11.66 22.57
N CYS A 90 -23.89 -11.71 21.94
CA CYS A 90 -23.72 -11.45 20.52
C CYS A 90 -23.85 -12.69 19.63
N GLY A 91 -24.12 -13.88 20.20
CA GLY A 91 -24.22 -15.13 19.45
C GLY A 91 -22.90 -15.58 18.81
N LEU A 92 -21.77 -15.22 19.42
CA LEU A 92 -20.43 -15.69 19.06
C LEU A 92 -19.96 -16.84 19.97
N ALA A 93 -20.57 -16.98 21.14
CA ALA A 93 -20.39 -18.09 22.05
C ALA A 93 -21.73 -18.56 22.60
N SER A 94 -21.77 -19.78 23.12
CA SER A 94 -22.90 -20.34 23.84
C SER A 94 -22.43 -20.91 25.19
N ARG A 95 -23.35 -21.01 26.15
CA ARG A 95 -23.11 -21.69 27.42
C ARG A 95 -23.66 -23.11 27.33
N ASN A 96 -22.80 -24.10 27.53
CA ASN A 96 -23.21 -25.49 27.63
C ASN A 96 -23.87 -25.78 28.99
N SER A 97 -24.53 -26.95 29.12
CA SER A 97 -25.18 -27.42 30.35
C SER A 97 -24.27 -27.56 31.58
N ARG A 98 -22.95 -27.37 31.43
CA ARG A 98 -21.94 -27.38 32.49
C ARG A 98 -21.39 -25.97 32.81
N ASP A 99 -22.10 -24.92 32.40
CA ASP A 99 -21.70 -23.50 32.49
C ASP A 99 -20.35 -23.16 31.84
N GLN A 100 -19.93 -24.00 30.88
CA GLN A 100 -18.71 -23.77 30.09
C GLN A 100 -19.05 -22.96 28.84
N PHE A 101 -18.23 -21.96 28.55
CA PHE A 101 -18.32 -21.17 27.32
C PHE A 101 -17.77 -21.96 26.14
N VAL A 102 -18.56 -22.07 25.07
CA VAL A 102 -18.17 -22.72 23.81
C VAL A 102 -18.33 -21.72 22.68
N LEU A 103 -17.31 -21.62 21.83
CA LEU A 103 -17.38 -20.77 20.63
C LEU A 103 -18.26 -21.41 19.58
N GLU A 104 -19.08 -20.60 18.92
CA GLU A 104 -19.86 -21.05 17.78
C GLU A 104 -18.95 -21.40 16.59
N LYS A 105 -19.38 -22.34 15.74
CA LYS A 105 -18.59 -22.83 14.59
C LYS A 105 -18.11 -21.71 13.65
N ASP A 106 -18.89 -20.65 13.54
CA ASP A 106 -18.59 -19.50 12.68
C ASP A 106 -18.02 -18.29 13.44
N ALA A 107 -17.69 -18.43 14.72
CA ALA A 107 -17.16 -17.33 15.53
C ALA A 107 -15.80 -16.81 15.01
N THR A 108 -15.10 -17.64 14.23
CA THR A 108 -13.82 -17.35 13.57
C THR A 108 -13.98 -16.74 12.17
N ASN A 109 -15.22 -16.56 11.69
CA ASN A 109 -15.48 -15.80 10.47
C ASN A 109 -15.38 -14.30 10.77
N ILE A 110 -14.44 -13.61 10.14
CA ILE A 110 -14.15 -12.20 10.38
C ILE A 110 -15.38 -11.33 10.13
N THR A 111 -16.08 -11.51 9.00
CA THR A 111 -17.28 -10.72 8.68
C THR A 111 -18.39 -10.94 9.70
N LYS A 112 -18.59 -12.18 10.17
CA LYS A 112 -19.57 -12.50 11.21
C LYS A 112 -19.18 -11.89 12.55
N PHE A 113 -17.93 -12.08 12.98
CA PHE A 113 -17.37 -11.50 14.20
C PHE A 113 -17.65 -10.00 14.27
N LEU A 114 -17.31 -9.25 13.22
CA LEU A 114 -17.46 -7.80 13.20
C LEU A 114 -18.89 -7.33 13.26
N ASN A 115 -19.78 -8.01 12.54
CA ASN A 115 -21.19 -7.66 12.56
C ASN A 115 -21.84 -7.99 13.90
N ARG A 116 -21.31 -8.98 14.64
CA ARG A 116 -21.87 -9.41 15.93
C ARG A 116 -21.35 -8.61 17.12
N ILE A 117 -20.08 -8.21 17.13
CA ILE A 117 -19.51 -7.39 18.23
C ILE A 117 -20.12 -5.99 18.32
N LEU A 118 -20.84 -5.52 17.29
CA LEU A 118 -21.60 -4.26 17.34
C LEU A 118 -22.75 -4.29 18.33
N GLY A 119 -23.20 -5.49 18.73
CA GLY A 119 -24.20 -5.66 19.78
C GLY A 119 -23.62 -5.57 21.21
N MET A 120 -22.32 -5.39 21.36
CA MET A 120 -21.66 -5.30 22.67
C MET A 120 -21.67 -3.87 23.22
N PRO A 121 -21.55 -3.69 24.54
CA PRO A 121 -21.27 -2.38 25.13
C PRO A 121 -20.01 -1.75 24.52
N VAL A 122 -20.08 -0.46 24.20
CA VAL A 122 -19.03 0.28 23.48
C VAL A 122 -17.64 0.14 24.11
N SER A 123 -17.55 0.23 25.44
CA SER A 123 -16.28 0.10 26.16
C SER A 123 -15.64 -1.27 25.92
N LEU A 124 -16.43 -2.33 26.02
CA LEU A 124 -15.99 -3.71 25.86
C LEU A 124 -15.70 -4.05 24.39
N GLN A 125 -16.51 -3.53 23.47
CA GLN A 125 -16.27 -3.63 22.03
C GLN A 125 -14.91 -3.03 21.66
N ASN A 126 -14.63 -1.81 22.14
CA ASN A 126 -13.37 -1.12 21.85
C ASN A 126 -12.17 -1.91 22.40
N SER A 127 -12.25 -2.40 23.63
CA SER A 127 -11.17 -3.20 24.24
C SER A 127 -10.99 -4.56 23.54
N LEU A 128 -12.07 -5.25 23.16
CA LEU A 128 -11.99 -6.50 22.40
C LEU A 128 -11.35 -6.27 21.03
N PHE A 129 -11.69 -5.15 20.38
CA PHE A 129 -11.13 -4.80 19.09
C PHE A 129 -9.65 -4.39 19.16
N GLU A 130 -9.28 -3.63 20.20
CA GLU A 130 -7.89 -3.30 20.51
C GLU A 130 -7.05 -4.58 20.70
N TYR A 131 -7.57 -5.52 21.51
CA TYR A 131 -6.91 -6.79 21.78
C TYR A 131 -6.68 -7.61 20.49
N PHE A 132 -7.73 -7.76 19.67
CA PHE A 132 -7.63 -8.39 18.35
C PHE A 132 -6.59 -7.71 17.45
N THR A 133 -6.55 -6.38 17.43
CA THR A 133 -5.65 -5.61 16.57
C THR A 133 -4.18 -5.73 17.02
N ASN A 134 -3.94 -5.82 18.33
CA ASN A 134 -2.62 -6.06 18.90
C ASN A 134 -2.09 -7.44 18.51
N ILE A 135 -2.93 -8.48 18.61
CA ILE A 135 -2.60 -9.84 18.17
C ILE A 135 -2.32 -9.87 16.67
N LEU A 136 -3.19 -9.28 15.85
CA LEU A 136 -2.99 -9.18 14.40
C LEU A 136 -1.67 -8.50 14.02
N SER A 137 -1.32 -7.42 14.73
CA SER A 137 -0.06 -6.70 14.52
C SER A 137 1.14 -7.58 14.88
N SER A 138 1.04 -8.34 15.98
CA SER A 138 2.09 -9.29 16.41
C SER A 138 2.30 -10.41 15.39
N ILE A 139 1.22 -11.10 14.97
CA ILE A 139 1.27 -12.16 13.95
C ILE A 139 1.81 -11.60 12.64
N THR A 140 1.33 -10.43 12.21
CA THR A 140 1.79 -9.77 10.99
C THR A 140 3.28 -9.42 11.08
N ALA A 141 3.75 -8.91 12.21
CA ALA A 141 5.17 -8.61 12.42
C ALA A 141 6.02 -9.90 12.41
N GLN A 142 5.51 -10.99 12.99
CA GLN A 142 6.18 -12.29 12.96
C GLN A 142 6.23 -12.86 11.54
N ALA A 143 5.12 -12.83 10.80
CA ALA A 143 5.05 -13.25 9.41
C ALA A 143 5.97 -12.42 8.51
N LYS A 144 6.09 -11.12 8.77
CA LYS A 144 7.04 -10.23 8.08
C LYS A 144 8.49 -10.61 8.39
N ARG A 145 8.83 -10.87 9.66
CA ARG A 145 10.18 -11.33 10.05
C ARG A 145 10.52 -12.70 9.48
N ALA A 146 9.55 -13.60 9.41
CA ALA A 146 9.72 -14.94 8.87
C ALA A 146 9.65 -15.00 7.33
N GLY A 147 9.48 -13.87 6.64
CA GLY A 147 9.36 -13.82 5.18
C GLY A 147 8.06 -14.44 4.62
N LYS A 148 7.14 -14.89 5.48
CA LYS A 148 5.90 -15.57 5.08
C LYS A 148 4.76 -14.60 4.75
N TYR A 149 4.91 -13.30 5.04
CA TYR A 149 3.85 -12.31 4.89
C TYR A 149 3.40 -12.11 3.43
N ASP A 150 2.22 -12.62 3.13
CA ASP A 150 1.53 -12.44 1.86
C ASP A 150 0.77 -11.11 1.87
N LYS A 151 1.17 -10.19 0.99
CA LYS A 151 0.56 -8.87 0.84
C LYS A 151 -0.72 -8.89 -0.01
N GLY A 152 -1.10 -10.05 -0.57
CA GLY A 152 -2.20 -10.16 -1.53
C GLY A 152 -1.88 -9.49 -2.86
N ILE A 153 -2.91 -9.32 -3.69
CA ILE A 153 -2.80 -8.63 -4.98
C ILE A 153 -2.55 -7.15 -4.72
N LEU A 154 -1.42 -6.64 -5.22
CA LEU A 154 -1.07 -5.23 -5.12
C LEU A 154 -1.63 -4.50 -6.34
N ASP A 155 -2.60 -3.62 -6.12
CA ASP A 155 -3.04 -2.72 -7.17
C ASP A 155 -1.97 -1.61 -7.33
N LEU A 156 -1.27 -1.59 -8.47
CA LEU A 156 -0.41 -0.50 -8.88
C LEU A 156 -1.26 0.57 -9.60
N CYS A 157 -0.93 1.85 -9.40
CA CYS A 157 -1.58 2.98 -10.06
C CYS A 157 -3.08 3.13 -9.72
N VAL A 158 -3.41 3.01 -8.44
CA VAL A 158 -4.78 3.23 -7.94
C VAL A 158 -5.02 4.73 -7.75
N GLY A 159 -5.36 5.45 -8.80
CA GLY A 159 -5.64 6.89 -8.73
C GLY A 159 -5.64 7.60 -10.08
N ALA A 160 -5.54 8.94 -10.04
CA ALA A 160 -5.31 9.79 -11.21
C ALA A 160 -3.87 9.71 -11.74
N ASP A 161 -2.97 9.09 -10.97
CA ASP A 161 -1.55 8.92 -11.31
C ASP A 161 -1.41 7.77 -12.31
N GLY A 162 -1.07 8.16 -13.52
CA GLY A 162 -0.97 7.27 -14.65
C GLY A 162 0.14 6.22 -14.53
N CYS A 163 -0.14 5.00 -14.97
CA CYS A 163 0.92 4.04 -15.27
C CYS A 163 1.34 4.22 -16.72
N GLU A 164 2.61 4.51 -16.96
CA GLU A 164 3.17 4.51 -18.30
C GLU A 164 3.93 3.19 -18.52
N SER A 165 3.61 2.50 -19.60
CA SER A 165 4.37 1.32 -20.03
C SER A 165 5.48 1.80 -20.95
N THR A 166 6.69 1.91 -20.43
CA THR A 166 7.85 2.41 -21.19
C THR A 166 8.39 1.36 -22.17
N GLU A 167 8.37 0.08 -21.80
CA GLU A 167 8.91 -1.00 -22.64
C GLU A 167 8.09 -2.28 -22.46
N ILE A 168 7.94 -3.07 -23.54
CA ILE A 168 7.21 -4.35 -23.54
C ILE A 168 8.01 -5.39 -24.33
N HIS A 169 8.46 -6.44 -23.66
CA HIS A 169 9.09 -7.60 -24.29
C HIS A 169 8.09 -8.74 -24.39
N ARG A 170 7.99 -9.39 -25.56
CA ARG A 170 6.99 -10.42 -25.84
C ARG A 170 7.62 -11.75 -26.22
N TRP A 171 7.07 -12.81 -25.66
CA TRP A 171 7.38 -14.19 -26.01
C TRP A 171 6.09 -14.97 -26.24
N SER A 172 6.20 -16.09 -26.94
CA SER A 172 5.14 -17.07 -27.07
C SER A 172 5.56 -18.44 -26.51
N ILE A 173 4.69 -19.03 -25.69
CA ILE A 173 4.81 -20.43 -25.25
C ILE A 173 3.85 -21.29 -26.05
N GLN A 174 4.38 -22.41 -26.54
CA GLN A 174 3.58 -23.44 -27.20
C GLN A 174 2.96 -24.37 -26.14
N HIS A 175 1.63 -24.32 -26.02
CA HIS A 175 0.84 -25.19 -25.15
C HIS A 175 0.09 -26.24 -25.98
N SER A 176 -0.40 -27.30 -25.33
CA SER A 176 -1.23 -28.33 -25.97
C SER A 176 -2.50 -27.77 -26.62
N SER A 177 -2.95 -26.59 -26.20
CA SER A 177 -4.13 -25.88 -26.71
C SER A 177 -3.82 -24.70 -27.64
N GLY A 178 -2.55 -24.45 -28.00
CA GLY A 178 -2.15 -23.35 -28.90
C GLY A 178 -0.97 -22.53 -28.40
N LYS A 179 -0.61 -21.46 -29.14
CA LYS A 179 0.43 -20.50 -28.74
C LYS A 179 -0.18 -19.45 -27.80
N THR A 180 0.45 -19.24 -26.65
CA THR A 180 -0.01 -18.24 -25.67
C THR A 180 1.06 -17.16 -25.46
N PRO A 181 0.69 -15.86 -25.49
CA PRO A 181 1.65 -14.78 -25.33
C PRO A 181 2.00 -14.53 -23.86
N ILE A 182 3.24 -14.12 -23.65
CA ILE A 182 3.82 -13.65 -22.40
C ILE A 182 4.45 -12.29 -22.66
N GLY A 183 4.25 -11.35 -21.75
CA GLY A 183 4.81 -10.02 -21.84
C GLY A 183 5.55 -9.64 -20.57
N LEU A 184 6.79 -9.18 -20.65
CA LEU A 184 7.47 -8.50 -19.55
C LEU A 184 7.40 -6.99 -19.79
N LEU A 185 6.68 -6.29 -18.91
CA LEU A 185 6.46 -4.85 -19.01
C LEU A 185 7.33 -4.09 -18.02
N ARG A 186 7.95 -3.01 -18.50
CA ARG A 186 8.56 -1.98 -17.66
C ARG A 186 7.56 -0.86 -17.43
N LEU A 187 7.05 -0.78 -16.21
CA LEU A 187 6.08 0.21 -15.79
C LEU A 187 6.77 1.36 -15.06
N LYS A 188 6.59 2.59 -15.54
CA LYS A 188 6.97 3.82 -14.85
C LYS A 188 5.72 4.35 -14.13
N VAL A 189 5.78 4.35 -12.80
CA VAL A 189 4.66 4.76 -11.93
C VAL A 189 4.98 6.10 -11.31
N GLU A 190 4.14 7.08 -11.58
CA GLU A 190 4.15 8.40 -10.94
C GLU A 190 3.73 8.28 -9.47
N ARG A 191 4.49 8.91 -8.57
CA ARG A 191 4.19 8.98 -7.13
C ARG A 191 4.23 10.40 -6.59
N GLY A 192 4.78 11.34 -7.37
CA GLY A 192 4.82 12.73 -6.96
C GLY A 192 3.44 13.33 -6.86
N LEU A 193 3.36 14.44 -6.14
CA LEU A 193 2.15 15.24 -6.07
C LEU A 193 2.42 16.58 -6.72
N GLY A 194 1.76 16.84 -7.85
CA GLY A 194 1.89 18.10 -8.57
C GLY A 194 1.40 19.27 -7.73
N TRP A 195 1.87 20.49 -8.04
CA TRP A 195 1.51 21.69 -7.27
C TRP A 195 0.00 21.93 -7.24
N GLN A 196 -0.66 21.81 -8.39
CA GLN A 196 -2.12 21.98 -8.49
C GLN A 196 -2.88 20.97 -7.63
N GLN A 197 -2.48 19.69 -7.68
CA GLN A 197 -3.06 18.64 -6.83
C GLN A 197 -2.78 18.88 -5.33
N ALA A 198 -1.63 19.46 -4.99
CA ALA A 198 -1.28 19.80 -3.61
C ALA A 198 -2.15 20.94 -3.07
N ILE A 199 -2.40 21.98 -3.86
CA ILE A 199 -3.36 23.06 -3.52
C ILE A 199 -4.75 22.47 -3.33
N GLU A 200 -5.26 21.71 -4.29
CA GLU A 200 -6.60 21.13 -4.23
C GLU A 200 -6.77 20.27 -2.97
N LYS A 201 -5.78 19.44 -2.63
CA LYS A 201 -5.78 18.65 -1.39
C LYS A 201 -5.72 19.54 -0.15
N SER A 202 -4.93 20.59 -0.16
CA SER A 202 -4.85 21.55 0.95
C SER A 202 -6.19 22.23 1.19
N GLU A 203 -6.85 22.72 0.13
CA GLU A 203 -8.13 23.43 0.20
C GLU A 203 -9.28 22.52 0.62
N MET A 204 -9.39 21.33 0.00
CA MET A 204 -10.42 20.33 0.31
C MET A 204 -10.39 19.95 1.80
N LEU A 205 -9.20 19.88 2.39
CA LEU A 205 -9.02 19.41 3.76
C LEU A 205 -8.93 20.57 4.77
N SER A 206 -8.67 21.80 4.32
CA SER A 206 -8.70 23.01 5.15
C SER A 206 -10.13 23.40 5.55
N GLY A 207 -11.12 23.13 4.70
CA GLY A 207 -12.54 23.41 4.97
C GLY A 207 -13.16 22.63 6.14
N ILE A 208 -12.50 21.57 6.63
CA ILE A 208 -13.09 20.65 7.63
C ILE A 208 -12.66 20.95 9.06
N ASN A 209 -11.61 21.75 9.33
CA ASN A 209 -11.27 22.37 10.64
C ASN A 209 -9.85 23.03 10.63
N GLY A 210 -9.46 23.72 9.55
CA GLY A 210 -8.40 24.75 9.55
C GLY A 210 -7.01 24.35 10.05
N ASN A 211 -6.62 23.07 9.96
CA ASN A 211 -5.39 22.59 10.60
C ASN A 211 -4.36 22.00 9.65
N GLY A 212 -4.58 22.02 8.32
CA GLY A 212 -3.56 21.70 7.32
C GLY A 212 -2.71 22.91 6.96
N GLY A 213 -1.49 22.69 6.45
CA GLY A 213 -0.63 23.79 6.03
C GLY A 213 0.60 23.35 5.25
N PHE A 214 1.17 24.30 4.51
CA PHE A 214 2.44 24.13 3.83
C PHE A 214 3.61 24.45 4.77
N PHE A 215 4.70 23.71 4.60
CA PHE A 215 5.87 23.80 5.44
C PHE A 215 7.15 23.79 4.63
N LEU A 216 8.12 24.58 5.08
CA LEU A 216 9.50 24.56 4.61
C LEU A 216 10.43 24.04 5.70
N SER A 217 11.46 23.30 5.32
CA SER A 217 12.41 22.77 6.31
C SER A 217 13.24 23.89 6.92
N LYS A 218 13.37 23.88 8.25
CA LYS A 218 14.31 24.76 8.99
C LYS A 218 15.76 24.56 8.58
N ARG A 219 16.09 23.30 8.29
CA ARG A 219 17.44 22.91 7.86
C ARG A 219 17.60 23.16 6.37
N ILE A 220 18.37 24.19 6.03
CA ILE A 220 18.82 24.45 4.66
C ILE A 220 19.89 23.43 4.29
N ARG A 221 19.76 22.82 3.11
CA ARG A 221 20.77 21.91 2.55
C ARG A 221 21.11 22.38 1.15
N SER A 222 22.39 22.64 0.89
CA SER A 222 22.87 23.10 -0.42
C SER A 222 22.11 24.34 -0.92
N SER A 223 21.87 25.30 -0.01
CA SER A 223 21.09 26.52 -0.24
C SER A 223 19.64 26.31 -0.69
N ARG A 224 19.06 25.14 -0.40
CA ARG A 224 17.66 24.80 -0.73
C ARG A 224 16.87 24.41 0.52
N HIS A 225 15.62 24.84 0.59
CA HIS A 225 14.63 24.36 1.56
C HIS A 225 13.88 23.15 0.99
N SER A 226 13.58 22.15 1.81
CA SER A 226 12.61 21.09 1.48
C SER A 226 11.20 21.62 1.66
N SER A 227 10.28 21.27 0.76
CA SER A 227 8.86 21.58 0.91
C SER A 227 8.06 20.34 1.31
N MET A 228 7.00 20.55 2.07
CA MET A 228 6.00 19.53 2.37
C MET A 228 4.64 20.15 2.69
N LEU A 229 3.59 19.38 2.48
CA LEU A 229 2.22 19.71 2.88
C LEU A 229 1.84 18.75 3.99
N ALA A 230 1.44 19.25 5.15
CA ALA A 230 0.94 18.42 6.24
C ALA A 230 -0.55 18.67 6.39
N VAL A 231 -1.32 17.58 6.33
CA VAL A 231 -2.78 17.64 6.50
C VAL A 231 -3.18 16.78 7.68
N LEU A 232 -4.05 17.33 8.53
CA LEU A 232 -4.58 16.61 9.69
C LEU A 232 -5.26 15.32 9.21
N ASP A 233 -4.91 14.18 9.81
CA ASP A 233 -5.58 12.93 9.49
C ASP A 233 -7.08 13.05 9.82
N PRO A 234 -8.00 12.75 8.87
CA PRO A 234 -9.43 12.71 9.15
C PRO A 234 -9.80 11.92 10.40
N SER A 235 -9.02 10.88 10.72
CA SER A 235 -9.19 10.06 11.92
C SER A 235 -8.91 10.81 13.24
N ALA A 236 -8.16 11.91 13.19
CA ALA A 236 -7.76 12.73 14.33
C ALA A 236 -8.62 13.99 14.52
N ILE A 237 -9.54 14.28 13.59
CA ILE A 237 -10.41 15.48 13.62
C ILE A 237 -11.29 15.49 14.87
N ASN A 238 -11.99 14.39 15.14
CA ASN A 238 -12.94 14.31 16.25
C ASN A 238 -12.30 14.03 17.61
N THR A 239 -11.00 13.67 17.63
CA THR A 239 -10.36 13.24 18.87
C THR A 239 -10.18 14.41 19.83
N LYS A 240 -10.49 14.20 21.12
CA LYS A 240 -10.21 15.13 22.23
C LYS A 240 -8.71 15.39 22.47
N ARG A 241 -7.83 14.86 21.62
CA ARG A 241 -6.38 15.03 21.75
C ARG A 241 -5.99 16.48 21.50
N PRO A 242 -5.08 17.04 22.31
CA PRO A 242 -4.57 18.39 22.08
C PRO A 242 -3.82 18.44 20.74
N LYS A 243 -3.88 19.59 20.07
CA LYS A 243 -3.22 19.84 18.76
C LYS A 243 -1.79 19.28 18.62
N PRO A 244 -0.86 19.41 19.59
CA PRO A 244 0.51 18.86 19.48
C PRO A 244 0.58 17.34 19.30
N ASP A 245 -0.43 16.59 19.74
CA ASP A 245 -0.48 15.12 19.69
C ASP A 245 -1.36 14.58 18.56
N LYS A 246 -1.98 15.48 17.77
CA LYS A 246 -2.72 15.07 16.58
C LYS A 246 -1.77 14.62 15.49
N LEU A 247 -2.19 13.58 14.76
CA LEU A 247 -1.42 12.96 13.67
C LEU A 247 -1.75 13.61 12.33
N TYR A 248 -0.72 13.76 11.53
CA TYR A 248 -0.77 14.42 10.23
C TYR A 248 -0.27 13.49 9.13
N ASN A 249 -1.00 13.49 8.02
CA ASN A 249 -0.57 12.92 6.76
C ASN A 249 0.37 13.89 6.07
N ILE A 250 1.55 13.40 5.70
CA ILE A 250 2.60 14.20 5.07
C ILE A 250 2.57 13.95 3.57
N PHE A 251 2.54 15.04 2.80
CA PHE A 251 2.67 15.02 1.36
C PHE A 251 3.98 15.70 0.95
N LYS A 252 4.70 15.09 0.00
CA LYS A 252 5.93 15.63 -0.58
C LYS A 252 5.84 15.69 -2.11
N PRO A 253 6.53 16.63 -2.76
CA PRO A 253 6.51 16.76 -4.22
C PRO A 253 6.93 15.47 -4.94
N ASN A 254 7.88 14.70 -4.39
CA ASN A 254 8.42 13.48 -5.01
C ASN A 254 7.79 12.17 -4.57
N LEU A 255 7.08 12.13 -3.45
CA LEU A 255 6.55 10.87 -2.90
C LEU A 255 5.04 10.90 -2.74
N GLY A 256 4.41 12.05 -2.97
CA GLY A 256 3.01 12.25 -2.65
C GLY A 256 2.80 11.95 -1.18
N LEU A 257 1.82 11.09 -0.87
CA LEU A 257 1.54 10.67 0.49
C LEU A 257 2.67 9.79 1.05
N VAL A 258 3.29 10.27 2.13
CA VAL A 258 4.26 9.51 2.92
C VAL A 258 3.50 8.58 3.87
N SER A 259 3.86 7.29 3.88
CA SER A 259 3.20 6.27 4.70
C SER A 259 3.31 6.50 6.20
N LYS A 260 4.38 7.17 6.64
CA LYS A 260 4.59 7.52 8.04
C LYS A 260 3.86 8.82 8.36
N GLN A 261 2.89 8.73 9.26
CA GLN A 261 2.26 9.89 9.88
C GLN A 261 3.18 10.47 10.96
N GLU A 262 3.12 11.77 11.16
CA GLU A 262 3.89 12.44 12.22
C GLU A 262 2.98 13.32 13.10
N ARG A 263 3.40 13.53 14.34
CA ARG A 263 2.70 14.43 15.25
C ARG A 263 3.00 15.88 14.88
N TYR A 264 2.04 16.77 15.13
CA TYR A 264 2.23 18.20 14.89
C TYR A 264 3.44 18.78 15.64
N SER A 265 3.64 18.34 16.90
CA SER A 265 4.79 18.75 17.72
C SER A 265 6.14 18.36 17.10
N ASP A 266 6.22 17.20 16.45
CA ASP A 266 7.45 16.75 15.79
C ASP A 266 7.69 17.47 14.47
N ILE A 267 6.63 17.78 13.72
CA ILE A 267 6.72 18.59 12.50
C ILE A 267 7.28 19.99 12.85
N LYS A 268 6.76 20.65 13.89
CA LYS A 268 7.23 21.99 14.29
C LYS A 268 8.69 22.05 14.76
N LYS A 269 9.30 20.94 15.17
CA LYS A 269 10.73 20.89 15.53
C LYS A 269 11.62 21.10 14.31
N HIS A 270 11.23 20.56 13.15
CA HIS A 270 12.08 20.50 11.96
C HIS A 270 11.60 21.38 10.80
N TRP A 271 10.38 21.92 10.89
CA TRP A 271 9.71 22.62 9.81
C TRP A 271 9.06 23.93 10.28
N ASP A 272 9.12 24.93 9.41
CA ASP A 272 8.43 26.21 9.55
C ASP A 272 7.17 26.21 8.69
N SER A 273 6.08 26.72 9.28
CA SER A 273 4.81 26.87 8.57
C SER A 273 4.88 28.14 7.72
N THR A 274 4.50 28.06 6.46
CA THR A 274 4.58 29.22 5.55
C THR A 274 3.37 29.26 4.60
N SER A 275 3.25 30.35 3.84
CA SER A 275 2.17 30.53 2.88
C SER A 275 2.30 29.58 1.68
N SER A 276 1.20 29.38 0.94
CA SER A 276 1.22 28.61 -0.31
C SER A 276 2.09 29.27 -1.38
N GLU A 277 2.22 30.60 -1.37
CA GLU A 277 3.01 31.36 -2.34
C GLU A 277 4.50 31.10 -2.17
N ASP A 278 5.02 31.12 -0.92
CA ASP A 278 6.45 30.88 -0.65
C ASP A 278 6.87 29.43 -0.95
N VAL A 279 5.95 28.48 -0.79
CA VAL A 279 6.22 27.05 -1.02
C VAL A 279 6.16 26.69 -2.50
N LYS A 280 5.36 27.41 -3.31
CA LYS A 280 5.11 27.06 -4.71
C LYS A 280 6.39 26.84 -5.50
N ASP A 281 7.28 27.84 -5.50
CA ASP A 281 8.52 27.79 -6.28
C ASP A 281 9.42 26.63 -5.84
N HIS A 282 9.51 26.41 -4.52
CA HIS A 282 10.26 25.29 -3.94
C HIS A 282 9.65 23.94 -4.31
N TRP A 283 8.31 23.85 -4.32
CA TRP A 283 7.58 22.63 -4.65
C TRP A 283 7.71 22.27 -6.12
N GLU A 284 7.47 23.21 -7.03
CA GLU A 284 7.57 23.01 -8.48
C GLU A 284 9.01 22.68 -8.89
N LEU A 285 10.01 23.37 -8.33
CA LEU A 285 11.41 23.06 -8.56
C LEU A 285 11.77 21.65 -8.08
N GLN A 286 11.35 21.27 -6.87
CA GLN A 286 11.58 19.92 -6.34
C GLN A 286 10.86 18.86 -7.18
N TYR A 287 9.61 19.13 -7.54
CA TYR A 287 8.79 18.23 -8.35
C TYR A 287 9.45 17.94 -9.70
N LYS A 288 10.00 18.97 -10.35
CA LYS A 288 10.76 18.85 -11.60
C LYS A 288 12.09 18.13 -11.42
N GLU A 289 12.88 18.51 -10.43
CA GLU A 289 14.22 17.94 -10.21
C GLU A 289 14.18 16.46 -9.79
N PHE A 290 13.20 16.06 -8.98
CA PHE A 290 13.05 14.67 -8.54
C PHE A 290 12.54 13.73 -9.64
N GLU A 291 12.28 14.23 -10.85
CA GLU A 291 12.04 13.41 -12.03
C GLU A 291 13.25 12.55 -12.40
N THR A 292 14.43 13.18 -12.45
CA THR A 292 15.69 12.56 -12.91
C THR A 292 16.75 12.50 -11.80
N THR A 293 16.69 13.40 -10.82
CA THR A 293 17.72 13.55 -9.80
C THR A 293 17.29 12.90 -8.49
N CYS A 294 18.02 11.85 -8.08
CA CYS A 294 17.76 11.21 -6.79
C CYS A 294 17.96 12.17 -5.61
N SER A 295 17.27 11.92 -4.49
CA SER A 295 17.39 12.75 -3.29
C SER A 295 18.82 12.86 -2.74
N HIS A 296 19.68 11.84 -2.93
CA HIS A 296 21.09 11.95 -2.55
C HIS A 296 21.82 13.02 -3.35
N LYS A 297 21.73 12.97 -4.68
CA LYS A 297 22.36 13.96 -5.57
C LYS A 297 21.74 15.35 -5.36
N TYR A 298 20.41 15.44 -5.20
CA TYR A 298 19.73 16.71 -4.98
C TYR A 298 20.16 17.40 -3.67
N TRP A 299 20.22 16.66 -2.55
CA TRP A 299 20.52 17.24 -1.24
C TRP A 299 22.02 17.33 -0.93
N GLN A 300 22.81 16.32 -1.34
CA GLN A 300 24.23 16.19 -0.99
C GLN A 300 25.16 16.50 -2.17
N GLY A 301 24.63 16.77 -3.36
CA GLY A 301 25.41 16.99 -4.59
C GLY A 301 26.00 15.72 -5.20
N ARG A 302 26.05 14.61 -4.45
CA ARG A 302 26.67 13.35 -4.88
C ARG A 302 25.81 12.16 -4.47
N CYS A 303 25.75 11.14 -5.32
CA CYS A 303 25.15 9.85 -4.99
C CYS A 303 26.17 8.74 -5.25
N GLU A 304 26.57 8.00 -4.21
CA GLU A 304 27.56 6.92 -4.35
C GLU A 304 27.14 5.85 -5.35
N LYS A 305 25.85 5.53 -5.43
CA LYS A 305 25.32 4.57 -6.41
C LYS A 305 25.57 5.05 -7.83
N ILE A 306 25.20 6.30 -8.14
CA ILE A 306 25.39 6.88 -9.46
C ILE A 306 26.88 6.97 -9.80
N VAL A 307 27.73 7.34 -8.83
CA VAL A 307 29.20 7.38 -9.04
C VAL A 307 29.77 5.99 -9.33
N LYS A 308 29.19 4.93 -8.77
CA LYS A 308 29.54 3.54 -9.07
C LYS A 308 28.89 3.00 -10.36
N GLY A 309 28.25 3.85 -11.16
CA GLY A 309 27.53 3.45 -12.38
C GLY A 309 26.21 2.70 -12.12
N GLN A 310 25.68 2.74 -10.89
CA GLN A 310 24.43 2.09 -10.50
C GLN A 310 23.25 3.07 -10.50
N LYS A 311 22.08 2.60 -10.95
CA LYS A 311 20.83 3.38 -10.92
C LYS A 311 20.38 3.63 -9.46
N CYS A 312 19.93 4.85 -9.17
CA CYS A 312 19.44 5.25 -7.86
C CYS A 312 18.03 5.84 -7.95
N GLU A 313 17.03 5.05 -7.59
CA GLU A 313 15.62 5.48 -7.56
C GLU A 313 15.20 6.15 -6.24
N TYR A 314 16.16 6.38 -5.34
CA TYR A 314 15.86 6.91 -4.00
C TYR A 314 15.36 8.35 -4.06
N GLY A 315 14.11 8.54 -3.64
CA GLY A 315 13.45 9.84 -3.61
C GLY A 315 13.16 10.41 -5.00
N LEU A 316 13.18 9.58 -6.04
CA LEU A 316 12.64 9.95 -7.34
C LEU A 316 11.11 9.94 -7.28
N ARG A 317 10.56 10.85 -8.07
CA ARG A 317 9.13 11.02 -8.33
C ARG A 317 8.52 9.79 -9.00
N HIS A 318 9.26 9.19 -9.94
CA HIS A 318 8.87 7.96 -10.60
C HIS A 318 9.45 6.73 -9.90
N ARG A 319 8.71 5.62 -9.95
CA ARG A 319 9.21 4.30 -9.58
C ARG A 319 9.02 3.32 -10.72
N THR A 320 10.05 2.53 -10.98
CA THR A 320 10.00 1.51 -12.03
C THR A 320 9.62 0.17 -11.42
N TYR A 321 8.63 -0.49 -12.02
CA TYR A 321 8.22 -1.86 -11.69
C TYR A 321 8.31 -2.74 -12.94
N HIS A 322 8.65 -4.01 -12.72
CA HIS A 322 8.73 -5.01 -13.79
C HIS A 322 7.63 -6.02 -13.57
N VAL A 323 6.74 -6.14 -14.55
CA VAL A 323 5.56 -6.98 -14.41
C VAL A 323 5.50 -7.99 -15.54
N LEU A 324 5.50 -9.26 -15.18
CA LEU A 324 5.32 -10.36 -16.12
C LEU A 324 3.82 -10.68 -16.26
N CYS A 325 3.29 -10.46 -17.45
CA CYS A 325 1.88 -10.60 -17.81
C CYS A 325 1.69 -11.74 -18.82
N GLY A 326 0.45 -12.24 -18.96
CA GLY A 326 0.08 -13.25 -19.94
C GLY A 326 -0.10 -14.64 -19.34
N SER A 327 0.17 -15.69 -20.13
CA SER A 327 0.02 -17.09 -19.70
C SER A 327 1.23 -17.56 -18.89
N ILE A 328 1.30 -17.11 -17.64
CA ILE A 328 2.45 -17.27 -16.75
C ILE A 328 2.39 -18.52 -15.86
N LEU A 329 1.25 -19.21 -15.76
CA LEU A 329 1.02 -20.28 -14.77
C LEU A 329 2.07 -21.40 -14.84
N ASN A 330 2.49 -21.79 -16.04
CA ASN A 330 3.48 -22.85 -16.24
C ASN A 330 4.92 -22.40 -15.91
N LEU A 331 5.15 -21.09 -15.81
CA LEU A 331 6.43 -20.51 -15.45
C LEU A 331 6.52 -20.13 -13.97
N VAL A 332 5.38 -20.03 -13.26
CA VAL A 332 5.35 -19.62 -11.85
C VAL A 332 6.32 -20.44 -11.02
N GLY A 333 6.29 -21.78 -11.11
CA GLY A 333 7.20 -22.64 -10.34
C GLY A 333 8.68 -22.38 -10.64
N LYS A 334 9.05 -22.23 -11.91
CA LYS A 334 10.44 -21.91 -12.31
C LYS A 334 10.87 -20.52 -11.81
N ILE A 335 9.97 -19.55 -11.86
CA ILE A 335 10.22 -18.20 -11.34
C ILE A 335 10.36 -18.25 -9.82
N GLU A 336 9.53 -19.01 -9.11
CA GLU A 336 9.67 -19.23 -7.67
C GLU A 336 11.02 -19.84 -7.31
N ASP A 337 11.49 -20.81 -8.08
CA ASP A 337 12.81 -21.43 -7.88
C ASP A 337 13.94 -20.41 -8.08
N ILE A 338 13.87 -19.58 -9.13
CA ILE A 338 14.86 -18.52 -9.41
C ILE A 338 14.87 -17.47 -8.28
N LEU A 339 13.70 -17.09 -7.78
CA LEU A 339 13.56 -16.10 -6.72
C LEU A 339 13.98 -16.66 -5.35
N SER A 340 13.73 -17.94 -5.10
CA SER A 340 14.06 -18.61 -3.83
C SER A 340 15.54 -18.95 -3.68
N ASN A 341 16.22 -19.23 -4.80
CA ASN A 341 17.66 -19.54 -4.84
C ASN A 341 18.57 -18.29 -4.78
N ASP A 342 18.03 -17.11 -4.45
CA ASP A 342 18.84 -15.92 -4.20
C ASP A 342 19.49 -15.97 -2.81
N ASN A 343 20.77 -16.33 -2.76
CA ASN A 343 21.58 -16.34 -1.54
C ASN A 343 21.62 -14.99 -0.80
N SER A 344 21.34 -13.87 -1.47
CA SER A 344 21.38 -12.55 -0.83
C SER A 344 20.08 -12.15 -0.11
N ASN A 345 18.93 -12.80 -0.41
CA ASN A 345 17.62 -12.45 0.13
C ASN A 345 16.63 -13.64 0.18
N ALA A 346 17.12 -14.83 0.50
CA ALA A 346 16.30 -16.04 0.64
C ALA A 346 15.16 -15.80 1.66
N GLY A 347 13.92 -15.74 1.16
CA GLY A 347 12.72 -15.49 1.97
C GLY A 347 12.09 -14.09 1.85
N VAL A 348 12.71 -13.14 1.14
CA VAL A 348 12.12 -11.79 0.91
C VAL A 348 11.36 -11.71 -0.41
N HIS A 349 11.81 -12.45 -1.42
CA HIS A 349 11.26 -12.40 -2.78
C HIS A 349 10.17 -13.45 -2.98
N ARG A 350 9.05 -13.28 -2.30
CA ARG A 350 7.85 -14.08 -2.61
C ARG A 350 7.14 -13.46 -3.81
N ILE A 351 6.66 -14.30 -4.71
CA ILE A 351 5.87 -13.87 -5.86
C ILE A 351 4.70 -13.01 -5.38
N GLN A 352 4.59 -11.80 -5.95
CA GLN A 352 3.51 -10.87 -5.67
C GLN A 352 2.73 -10.62 -6.94
N MET A 353 1.43 -10.93 -6.92
CA MET A 353 0.52 -10.56 -8.01
C MET A 353 0.25 -9.06 -7.96
N VAL A 354 0.30 -8.42 -9.11
CA VAL A 354 -0.03 -7.01 -9.27
C VAL A 354 -1.14 -6.83 -10.29
N ARG A 355 -2.00 -5.84 -10.06
CA ARG A 355 -3.00 -5.37 -11.02
C ARG A 355 -2.71 -3.91 -11.35
N PHE A 356 -2.80 -3.52 -12.62
CA PHE A 356 -2.59 -2.14 -13.02
C PHE A 356 -3.44 -1.76 -14.22
N LYS A 357 -3.55 -0.45 -14.46
CA LYS A 357 -4.16 0.14 -15.66
C LYS A 357 -3.16 1.10 -16.29
N THR A 358 -2.96 0.98 -17.60
CA THR A 358 -2.14 1.94 -18.35
C THR A 358 -2.94 3.19 -18.72
N ASN A 359 -2.23 4.27 -19.06
CA ASN A 359 -2.81 5.56 -19.45
C ASN A 359 -3.77 5.49 -20.66
N ASP A 360 -3.62 4.48 -21.50
CA ASP A 360 -4.53 4.18 -22.62
C ASP A 360 -5.91 3.64 -22.19
N LYS A 361 -6.18 3.61 -20.88
CA LYS A 361 -7.49 3.60 -20.20
C LYS A 361 -8.53 2.52 -20.56
N LEU A 362 -8.22 1.50 -21.37
CA LEU A 362 -9.21 0.47 -21.71
C LEU A 362 -8.91 -0.94 -21.18
N LYS A 363 -7.65 -1.28 -20.84
CA LYS A 363 -7.29 -2.65 -20.39
C LYS A 363 -6.71 -2.66 -18.97
N LYS A 364 -7.32 -3.49 -18.11
CA LYS A 364 -6.75 -3.86 -16.80
C LYS A 364 -5.81 -5.03 -17.03
N PHE A 365 -4.58 -4.92 -16.54
CA PHE A 365 -3.60 -6.00 -16.59
C PHE A 365 -3.44 -6.62 -15.20
N VAL A 366 -3.14 -7.91 -15.20
CA VAL A 366 -2.76 -8.67 -14.01
C VAL A 366 -1.50 -9.44 -14.35
N GLY A 367 -0.50 -9.38 -13.48
CA GLY A 367 0.78 -10.04 -13.70
C GLY A 367 1.58 -10.25 -12.41
N LEU A 368 2.77 -10.82 -12.55
CA LEU A 368 3.70 -11.09 -11.46
C LEU A 368 4.68 -9.93 -11.35
N LEU A 369 4.82 -9.37 -10.16
CA LEU A 369 5.87 -8.39 -9.90
C LEU A 369 7.22 -9.10 -9.76
N ILE A 370 8.17 -8.71 -10.62
CA ILE A 370 9.53 -9.22 -10.59
C ILE A 370 10.44 -8.20 -9.89
N PRO A 371 11.16 -8.59 -8.83
CA PRO A 371 12.12 -7.71 -8.16
C PRO A 371 13.20 -7.20 -9.14
N ASN A 372 13.56 -5.91 -9.04
CA ASN A 372 14.50 -5.25 -9.98
C ASN A 372 15.86 -5.97 -10.10
N ASN A 373 16.34 -6.60 -9.02
CA ASN A 373 17.58 -7.38 -9.01
C ASN A 373 17.46 -8.76 -9.67
N MET A 374 16.24 -9.25 -9.91
CA MET A 374 15.95 -10.57 -10.47
C MET A 374 15.46 -10.54 -11.91
N VAL A 375 15.09 -9.36 -12.42
CA VAL A 375 14.54 -9.20 -13.77
C VAL A 375 15.46 -9.80 -14.84
N LYS A 376 16.78 -9.65 -14.69
CA LYS A 376 17.75 -10.19 -15.65
C LYS A 376 17.70 -11.72 -15.71
N LYS A 377 17.72 -12.38 -14.55
CA LYS A 377 17.63 -13.84 -14.47
C LYS A 377 16.32 -14.38 -15.04
N VAL A 378 15.21 -13.68 -14.77
CA VAL A 378 13.89 -14.05 -15.31
C VAL A 378 13.85 -13.85 -16.83
N TYR A 379 14.42 -12.76 -17.33
CA TYR A 379 14.53 -12.49 -18.77
C TYR A 379 15.37 -13.56 -19.49
N ASP A 380 16.53 -13.90 -18.94
CA ASP A 380 17.41 -14.93 -19.51
C ASP A 380 16.69 -16.30 -19.56
N MET A 381 15.94 -16.65 -18.51
CA MET A 381 15.12 -17.87 -18.48
C MET A 381 14.02 -17.84 -19.56
N LEU A 382 13.32 -16.71 -19.73
CA LEU A 382 12.28 -16.56 -20.75
C LEU A 382 12.84 -16.71 -22.17
N ASN A 383 14.05 -16.19 -22.44
CA ASN A 383 14.69 -16.34 -23.74
C ASN A 383 15.09 -17.78 -24.07
N VAL A 384 15.40 -18.59 -23.06
CA VAL A 384 15.74 -20.02 -23.27
C VAL A 384 14.49 -20.86 -23.42
N ASP A 385 13.49 -20.63 -22.56
CA ASP A 385 12.30 -21.49 -22.46
C ASP A 385 11.16 -21.09 -23.40
N CYS A 386 11.14 -19.86 -23.91
CA CYS A 386 10.07 -19.32 -24.75
C CYS A 386 10.60 -18.87 -26.11
N LYS A 387 9.74 -18.89 -27.14
CA LYS A 387 10.10 -18.35 -28.45
C LYS A 387 9.91 -16.83 -28.41
N THR A 388 10.95 -16.08 -28.75
CA THR A 388 10.88 -14.62 -28.90
C THR A 388 10.02 -14.27 -30.11
N ASP A 389 9.03 -13.39 -29.92
CA ASP A 389 8.19 -12.90 -31.02
C ASP A 389 8.86 -11.71 -31.74
N THR A 390 9.92 -11.13 -31.17
CA THR A 390 10.71 -10.03 -31.72
C THR A 390 12.02 -10.53 -32.35
N ALA A 391 12.40 -9.97 -33.51
CA ALA A 391 13.54 -10.40 -34.31
C ALA A 391 14.93 -10.12 -33.68
N ASP A 392 15.00 -9.33 -32.60
CA ASP A 392 16.23 -9.09 -31.85
C ASP A 392 16.30 -9.96 -30.60
N ALA A 393 17.22 -10.93 -30.61
CA ALA A 393 17.58 -11.77 -29.47
C ALA A 393 18.63 -11.10 -28.53
N SER A 394 18.91 -9.81 -28.73
CA SER A 394 19.87 -9.05 -27.93
C SER A 394 19.28 -8.70 -26.56
N MET A 395 20.15 -8.56 -25.54
CA MET A 395 19.71 -8.17 -24.20
C MET A 395 19.12 -6.75 -24.25
N PRO A 396 17.89 -6.52 -23.79
CA PRO A 396 17.23 -5.25 -23.95
C PRO A 396 17.97 -4.12 -23.25
N GLU A 397 17.85 -2.91 -23.82
CA GLU A 397 18.40 -1.69 -23.23
C GLU A 397 17.93 -1.45 -21.79
N PHE A 398 16.77 -2.02 -21.45
CA PHE A 398 16.31 -2.26 -20.10
C PHE A 398 17.44 -2.53 -19.07
N PHE A 399 18.37 -3.43 -19.42
CA PHE A 399 19.47 -3.91 -18.58
C PHE A 399 20.77 -3.15 -18.77
N ASN A 400 20.86 -2.27 -19.77
CA ASN A 400 22.11 -1.60 -20.13
C ASN A 400 22.32 -0.36 -19.22
N PRO A 401 23.45 -0.24 -18.52
CA PRO A 401 23.71 0.91 -17.64
C PRO A 401 23.97 2.22 -18.39
N SER A 402 24.18 2.17 -19.72
CA SER A 402 24.72 3.27 -20.53
C SER A 402 23.76 3.84 -21.59
N ALA A 403 22.56 3.28 -21.75
CA ALA A 403 21.61 3.68 -22.81
C ALA A 403 20.44 4.49 -22.25
N ALA A 404 20.73 5.57 -21.54
CA ALA A 404 19.71 6.55 -21.15
C ALA A 404 20.26 7.93 -21.44
N ASP A 405 20.11 8.34 -22.70
CA ASP A 405 19.84 9.70 -23.18
C ASP A 405 20.27 9.74 -24.65
N HIS A 406 19.43 9.15 -25.51
CA HIS A 406 19.27 9.65 -26.86
C HIS A 406 17.77 9.56 -27.19
N ASP A 407 17.15 10.73 -27.19
CA ASP A 407 15.89 10.98 -27.89
C ASP A 407 16.07 10.53 -29.34
N GLU A 408 15.26 9.59 -29.83
CA GLU A 408 14.82 9.60 -31.22
C GLU A 408 13.32 9.26 -31.25
N GLU A 409 12.58 10.25 -31.73
CA GLU A 409 11.23 10.11 -32.28
C GLU A 409 11.28 9.02 -33.35
N ASP A 410 10.42 8.01 -33.25
CA ASP A 410 9.84 7.39 -34.43
C ASP A 410 8.44 6.90 -34.09
N ASP A 411 7.48 7.68 -34.58
CA ASP A 411 6.09 7.28 -34.79
C ASP A 411 6.08 6.05 -35.70
N ASP A 412 5.64 4.90 -35.18
CA ASP A 412 5.03 3.91 -36.05
C ASP A 412 3.78 3.29 -35.40
N ILE A 413 2.67 3.73 -35.95
CA ILE A 413 1.32 3.22 -35.76
C ILE A 413 1.30 1.76 -36.23
N ILE A 414 1.05 0.82 -35.31
CA ILE A 414 0.60 -0.52 -35.69
C ILE A 414 -0.75 -0.80 -35.03
N MET A 415 -1.80 -0.56 -35.82
CA MET A 415 -3.12 -1.15 -35.69
C MET A 415 -3.00 -2.68 -35.64
N ILE A 416 -3.68 -3.34 -34.71
CA ILE A 416 -3.87 -4.79 -34.76
C ILE A 416 -5.37 -5.06 -35.02
N PRO A 417 -5.71 -5.82 -36.08
CA PRO A 417 -7.07 -6.32 -36.33
C PRO A 417 -7.53 -7.37 -35.31
#